data_AF-A0A354M3T2-F1
#
_entry.id   AF-A0A354M3T2-F1
#
_cell.length_a   1.000
_cell.length_b   1.000
_cell.length_c   1.000
_cell.angle_alpha   90.00
_cell.angle_beta   90.00
_cell.angle_gamma   90.00
#
_symmetry.space_group_name_H-M   'P 1'
#
loop_
_entity.id
_entity.type
_entity.pdbx_description
1 polymer ?
#
loop_
_entity_poly.entity_id
_entity_poly.type
_entity_poly.pdbx_seq_one_letter_code
_entity_poly.pdbx_strand_id
1 'polypeptide(L)'
;MSIVAIMPLLTILSIVSFKTPQKNLLTSSLIVNIIPDFPAKVEWGGERVDLDRFDMRERYDRELTSFCYMHSNTLLILKRANRYFPLIEPILKKNGIPEDFIYLAAIESYLNPRAVSPAKAAGLWQLLPSTAKEAGLEVNDYVDERFNIEKSTEAACRYLKSAYAKYGSWTTVAASYNAGMGRISKELAKQQHDSSFDLWLNEETSRYVFRALVLKEILKDPYRFGFAVRKHQLYHPVRVQEIMVNTPIEDLTVFAKNHGITYAQLKEFNSWLRDRSLPNKNGKTYKILIPEKKDLYYSTRQIPVYNKKWTID
;
A
#
# COMPACT_ATOMS: atom_id res chain seq x y z
N MET A 1 -51.73 -62.59 31.07
CA MET A 1 -50.94 -61.57 31.80
C MET A 1 -49.49 -61.95 31.64
N SER A 2 -48.82 -61.34 30.66
CA SER A 2 -47.49 -61.76 30.21
C SER A 2 -46.40 -61.05 30.97
N ILE A 3 -45.45 -61.84 31.46
CA ILE A 3 -44.27 -61.44 32.21
C ILE A 3 -43.17 -60.96 31.25
N VAL A 4 -42.47 -59.95 31.75
CA VAL A 4 -41.38 -59.14 31.19
C VAL A 4 -40.16 -59.97 30.77
N ALA A 5 -39.55 -59.61 29.62
CA ALA A 5 -38.18 -59.93 29.27
C ALA A 5 -37.38 -58.63 29.09
N ILE A 6 -36.34 -58.43 29.91
CA ILE A 6 -35.40 -57.31 29.86
C ILE A 6 -34.17 -57.78 29.06
N MET A 7 -33.85 -57.11 27.95
CA MET A 7 -32.57 -57.24 27.24
C MET A 7 -31.69 -55.98 27.45
N PRO A 8 -30.36 -56.12 27.45
CA PRO A 8 -29.43 -55.08 27.90
C PRO A 8 -29.14 -54.05 26.81
N LEU A 9 -29.04 -52.78 27.21
CA LEU A 9 -28.66 -51.66 26.34
C LEU A 9 -27.12 -51.62 26.22
N LEU A 10 -26.58 -51.98 25.05
CA LEU A 10 -25.17 -51.77 24.70
C LEU A 10 -24.89 -50.27 24.54
N THR A 11 -24.02 -49.71 25.38
CA THR A 11 -23.39 -48.41 25.17
C THR A 11 -22.25 -48.52 24.16
N ILE A 12 -22.45 -48.00 22.94
CA ILE A 12 -21.37 -47.76 21.97
C ILE A 12 -20.90 -46.32 22.12
N LEU A 13 -19.64 -46.17 22.54
CA LEU A 13 -18.89 -44.92 22.53
C LEU A 13 -18.62 -44.51 21.08
N SER A 14 -19.16 -43.38 20.62
CA SER A 14 -18.69 -42.73 19.39
C SER A 14 -17.80 -41.54 19.77
N ILE A 15 -16.50 -41.73 19.56
CA ILE A 15 -15.49 -40.68 19.67
C ILE A 15 -15.77 -39.66 18.57
N VAL A 16 -16.27 -38.48 18.95
CA VAL A 16 -16.38 -37.33 18.05
C VAL A 16 -14.97 -36.82 17.75
N SER A 17 -14.41 -37.27 16.63
CA SER A 17 -13.22 -36.66 16.05
C SER A 17 -13.60 -35.27 15.54
N PHE A 18 -13.16 -34.23 16.24
CA PHE A 18 -13.19 -32.86 15.73
C PHE A 18 -12.21 -32.77 14.54
N LYS A 19 -12.70 -33.06 13.34
CA LYS A 19 -12.03 -32.67 12.10
C LYS A 19 -12.03 -31.15 12.02
N THR A 20 -10.86 -30.55 12.09
CA THR A 20 -10.58 -29.17 11.70
C THR A 20 -11.23 -28.91 10.34
N PRO A 21 -11.91 -27.77 10.10
CA PRO A 21 -12.58 -27.52 8.83
C PRO A 21 -11.52 -27.45 7.72
N GLN A 22 -11.45 -28.52 6.92
CA GLN A 22 -10.70 -28.56 5.70
C GLN A 22 -11.41 -27.59 4.74
N LYS A 23 -10.73 -26.49 4.37
CA LYS A 23 -11.24 -25.53 3.38
C LYS A 23 -11.48 -26.27 2.07
N ASN A 24 -12.73 -26.65 1.81
CA ASN A 24 -13.13 -27.29 0.56
C ASN A 24 -12.79 -26.37 -0.61
N LEU A 25 -12.00 -26.89 -1.55
CA LEU A 25 -11.76 -26.25 -2.84
C LEU A 25 -13.11 -26.08 -3.55
N LEU A 26 -13.42 -24.84 -3.93
CA LEU A 26 -14.60 -24.50 -4.72
C LEU A 26 -14.52 -25.15 -6.10
N THR A 27 -15.20 -26.27 -6.27
CA THR A 27 -15.62 -26.78 -7.58
C THR A 27 -16.92 -26.07 -7.99
N SER A 28 -16.89 -25.39 -9.15
CA SER A 28 -17.92 -24.49 -9.70
C SER A 28 -18.26 -23.26 -8.85
N SER A 29 -17.49 -22.18 -9.00
CA SER A 29 -17.82 -20.91 -8.34
C SER A 29 -18.82 -20.13 -9.18
N LEU A 30 -20.09 -20.13 -8.79
CA LEU A 30 -20.95 -18.98 -9.06
C LEU A 30 -20.21 -17.74 -8.53
N ILE A 31 -19.95 -16.74 -9.39
CA ILE A 31 -19.49 -15.44 -8.92
C ILE A 31 -20.70 -14.78 -8.28
N VAL A 32 -20.88 -15.00 -6.99
CA VAL A 32 -21.88 -14.27 -6.21
C VAL A 32 -21.30 -12.89 -5.93
N ASN A 33 -21.94 -11.86 -6.49
CA ASN A 33 -21.63 -10.47 -6.17
C ASN A 33 -22.19 -10.17 -4.78
N ILE A 34 -21.38 -10.39 -3.75
CA ILE A 34 -21.73 -10.06 -2.36
C ILE A 34 -21.25 -8.65 -2.09
N ILE A 35 -22.15 -7.74 -1.75
CA ILE A 35 -21.77 -6.46 -1.14
C ILE A 35 -21.32 -6.81 0.29
N PRO A 36 -20.04 -6.63 0.63
CA PRO A 36 -19.56 -6.95 1.97
C PRO A 36 -20.23 -6.04 3.00
N ASP A 37 -20.61 -6.60 4.15
CA ASP A 37 -21.02 -5.78 5.29
C ASP A 37 -19.90 -4.78 5.62
N PHE A 38 -20.25 -3.50 5.76
CA PHE A 38 -19.31 -2.46 6.12
C PHE A 38 -19.60 -1.93 7.53
N PRO A 39 -18.57 -1.54 8.28
CA PRO A 39 -18.72 -1.21 9.69
C PRO A 39 -19.43 0.14 9.88
N ALA A 40 -20.13 0.32 11.01
CA ALA A 40 -20.72 1.60 11.38
C ALA A 40 -19.67 2.69 11.68
N LYS A 41 -18.42 2.29 11.93
CA LYS A 41 -17.29 3.18 12.22
C LYS A 41 -15.99 2.58 11.72
N VAL A 42 -15.07 3.44 11.29
CA VAL A 42 -13.69 3.08 10.92
C VAL A 42 -12.71 4.00 11.65
N GLU A 43 -11.42 3.70 11.54
CA GLU A 43 -10.36 4.48 12.19
C GLU A 43 -9.31 4.92 11.17
N TRP A 44 -8.82 6.14 11.30
CA TRP A 44 -7.71 6.68 10.52
C TRP A 44 -6.75 7.49 11.38
N GLY A 45 -5.51 7.04 11.51
CA GLY A 45 -4.48 7.71 12.30
C GLY A 45 -4.84 7.84 13.79
N GLY A 46 -5.61 6.91 14.35
CA GLY A 46 -6.14 6.99 15.71
C GLY A 46 -7.46 7.78 15.83
N GLU A 47 -7.93 8.43 14.76
CA GLU A 47 -9.19 9.16 14.75
C GLU A 47 -10.35 8.24 14.38
N ARG A 48 -11.45 8.32 15.14
CA ARG A 48 -12.69 7.63 14.80
C ARG A 48 -13.42 8.39 13.70
N VAL A 49 -13.79 7.69 12.63
CA VAL A 49 -14.68 8.19 11.58
C VAL A 49 -16.01 7.47 11.71
N ASP A 50 -17.06 8.24 12.02
CA ASP A 50 -18.43 7.73 12.11
C ASP A 50 -19.07 7.68 10.72
N LEU A 51 -19.65 6.53 10.36
CA LEU A 51 -20.24 6.29 9.04
C LEU A 51 -21.77 6.24 9.11
N ASP A 52 -22.39 6.61 10.23
CA ASP A 52 -23.84 6.53 10.35
C ASP A 52 -24.57 7.61 9.54
N ARG A 53 -23.97 8.81 9.43
CA ARG A 53 -24.50 9.90 8.60
C ARG A 53 -24.62 9.43 7.15
N PHE A 54 -25.77 9.69 6.52
CA PHE A 54 -26.13 9.10 5.21
C PHE A 54 -25.06 9.33 4.12
N ASP A 55 -24.50 10.53 4.03
CA ASP A 55 -23.46 10.88 3.05
C ASP A 55 -22.14 10.16 3.36
N MET A 56 -21.76 10.04 4.63
CA MET A 56 -20.56 9.32 5.05
C MET A 56 -20.67 7.83 4.71
N ARG A 57 -21.86 7.26 4.97
CA ARG A 57 -22.23 5.89 4.64
C ARG A 57 -22.09 5.62 3.14
N GLU A 58 -22.78 6.41 2.33
CA GLU A 58 -22.85 6.23 0.88
C GLU A 58 -21.50 6.52 0.19
N ARG A 59 -20.74 7.52 0.68
CA ARG A 59 -19.39 7.82 0.16
C ARG A 59 -18.39 6.70 0.45
N TYR A 60 -18.49 6.07 1.62
CA TYR A 60 -17.68 4.91 1.97
C TYR A 60 -18.08 3.69 1.13
N ASP A 61 -19.37 3.37 1.08
CA ASP A 61 -19.93 2.24 0.32
C ASP A 61 -19.57 2.31 -1.17
N ARG A 62 -19.61 3.51 -1.77
CA ARG A 62 -19.19 3.73 -3.16
C ARG A 62 -17.76 3.25 -3.41
N GLU A 63 -16.81 3.64 -2.55
CA GLU A 63 -15.42 3.20 -2.73
C GLU A 63 -15.26 1.72 -2.38
N LEU A 64 -15.96 1.19 -1.37
CA LEU A 64 -15.94 -0.24 -1.05
C LEU A 64 -16.38 -1.09 -2.25
N THR A 65 -17.51 -0.74 -2.84
CA THR A 65 -18.03 -1.35 -4.07
C THR A 65 -16.98 -1.25 -5.19
N SER A 66 -16.40 -0.06 -5.41
CA SER A 66 -15.38 0.13 -6.44
C SER A 66 -14.15 -0.78 -6.25
N PHE A 67 -13.58 -0.84 -5.04
CA PHE A 67 -12.41 -1.67 -4.76
C PHE A 67 -12.69 -3.17 -4.80
N CYS A 68 -13.90 -3.60 -4.40
CA CYS A 68 -14.31 -4.99 -4.48
C CYS A 68 -14.50 -5.41 -5.95
N TYR A 69 -15.19 -4.63 -6.78
CA TYR A 69 -15.52 -5.05 -8.14
C TYR A 69 -14.47 -4.70 -9.21
N MET A 70 -13.60 -3.70 -8.97
CA MET A 70 -12.42 -3.43 -9.79
C MET A 70 -11.19 -4.24 -9.32
N HIS A 71 -11.36 -5.57 -9.27
CA HIS A 71 -10.44 -6.52 -8.64
C HIS A 71 -8.98 -6.41 -9.09
N SER A 72 -8.69 -6.01 -10.33
CA SER A 72 -7.33 -6.00 -10.89
C SER A 72 -6.40 -5.08 -10.11
N ASN A 73 -6.84 -3.87 -9.77
CA ASN A 73 -6.03 -2.89 -9.04
C ASN A 73 -5.85 -3.33 -7.59
N THR A 74 -6.92 -3.76 -6.92
CA THR A 74 -6.87 -4.24 -5.53
C THR A 74 -5.96 -5.45 -5.38
N LEU A 75 -6.03 -6.41 -6.32
CA LEU A 75 -5.13 -7.57 -6.36
C LEU A 75 -3.67 -7.16 -6.60
N LEU A 76 -3.41 -6.20 -7.49
CA LEU A 76 -2.05 -5.70 -7.71
C LEU A 76 -1.50 -4.98 -6.48
N ILE A 77 -2.32 -4.17 -5.81
CA ILE A 77 -1.96 -3.53 -4.54
C ILE A 77 -1.63 -4.61 -3.51
N LEU A 78 -2.50 -5.58 -3.27
CA LEU A 78 -2.28 -6.66 -2.31
C LEU A 78 -0.97 -7.42 -2.58
N LYS A 79 -0.70 -7.75 -3.85
CA LYS A 79 0.56 -8.41 -4.25
C LYS A 79 1.78 -7.54 -3.99
N ARG A 80 1.72 -6.25 -4.33
CA ARG A 80 2.83 -5.29 -4.18
C ARG A 80 3.03 -4.83 -2.75
N ALA A 81 1.98 -4.78 -1.93
CA ALA A 81 2.04 -4.43 -0.52
C ALA A 81 3.01 -5.37 0.21
N ASN A 82 2.99 -6.66 -0.10
CA ASN A 82 3.94 -7.64 0.43
C ASN A 82 5.41 -7.33 0.14
N ARG A 83 5.71 -6.60 -0.95
CA ARG A 83 7.06 -6.15 -1.28
C ARG A 83 7.40 -4.81 -0.64
N TYR A 84 6.48 -3.85 -0.69
CA TYR A 84 6.82 -2.44 -0.41
C TYR A 84 6.40 -1.97 0.98
N PHE A 85 5.39 -2.56 1.61
CA PHE A 85 5.01 -2.20 2.97
C PHE A 85 6.15 -2.35 3.99
N PRO A 86 6.90 -3.49 4.01
CA PRO A 86 8.04 -3.62 4.91
C PRO A 86 9.17 -2.60 4.67
N LEU A 87 9.20 -1.89 3.53
CA LEU A 87 10.15 -0.82 3.26
C LEU A 87 9.65 0.56 3.72
N ILE A 88 8.34 0.78 3.70
CA ILE A 88 7.71 2.09 3.94
C ILE A 88 7.33 2.25 5.42
N GLU A 89 6.72 1.23 6.03
CA GLU A 89 6.19 1.30 7.40
C GLU A 89 7.27 1.71 8.44
N PRO A 90 8.52 1.19 8.40
CA PRO A 90 9.56 1.62 9.33
C PRO A 90 9.89 3.12 9.22
N ILE A 91 9.80 3.70 8.02
CA ILE A 91 10.07 5.12 7.77
C ILE A 91 8.93 5.98 8.32
N LEU A 92 7.67 5.57 8.11
CA LEU A 92 6.50 6.25 8.69
C LEU A 92 6.62 6.28 10.22
N LYS A 93 6.88 5.11 10.82
CA LYS A 93 7.05 4.96 12.27
C LYS A 93 8.18 5.82 12.83
N LYS A 94 9.35 5.82 12.18
CA LYS A 94 10.49 6.67 12.55
C LYS A 94 10.13 8.16 12.54
N ASN A 95 9.23 8.59 11.65
CA ASN A 95 8.79 9.98 11.53
C ASN A 95 7.59 10.33 12.42
N GLY A 96 7.04 9.39 13.18
CA GLY A 96 5.83 9.59 13.98
C GLY A 96 4.56 9.75 13.14
N ILE A 97 4.57 9.24 11.91
CA ILE A 97 3.39 9.21 11.05
C ILE A 97 2.60 7.93 11.34
N PRO A 98 1.26 7.99 11.51
CA PRO A 98 0.45 6.80 11.66
C PRO A 98 0.61 5.83 10.47
N GLU A 99 0.69 4.53 10.76
CA GLU A 99 0.93 3.50 9.74
C GLU A 99 -0.14 3.49 8.64
N ASP A 100 -1.36 3.92 8.96
CA ASP A 100 -2.47 4.12 8.02
C ASP A 100 -2.08 4.95 6.78
N PHE A 101 -1.16 5.91 6.90
CA PHE A 101 -0.75 6.73 5.77
C PHE A 101 -0.04 5.97 4.65
N ILE A 102 0.36 4.72 4.90
CA ILE A 102 0.86 3.84 3.83
C ILE A 102 -0.19 3.59 2.74
N TYR A 103 -1.48 3.61 3.10
CA TYR A 103 -2.55 3.42 2.14
C TYR A 103 -2.68 4.60 1.17
N LEU A 104 -2.15 5.78 1.51
CA LEU A 104 -2.05 6.89 0.54
C LEU A 104 -1.13 6.51 -0.62
N ALA A 105 0.09 6.02 -0.34
CA ALA A 105 1.00 5.54 -1.39
C ALA A 105 0.36 4.45 -2.27
N ALA A 106 -0.50 3.61 -1.67
CA ALA A 106 -1.20 2.56 -2.39
C ALA A 106 -2.31 3.10 -3.32
N ILE A 107 -3.13 4.07 -2.89
CA ILE A 107 -4.16 4.66 -3.77
C ILE A 107 -3.57 5.61 -4.81
N GLU A 108 -2.41 6.23 -4.54
CA GLU A 108 -1.73 7.14 -5.47
C GLU A 108 -1.12 6.40 -6.68
N SER A 109 -0.49 5.25 -6.44
CA SER A 109 0.35 4.61 -7.47
C SER A 109 0.04 3.12 -7.71
N TYR A 110 -0.91 2.55 -6.97
CA TYR A 110 -1.07 1.10 -6.86
C TYR A 110 0.23 0.40 -6.45
N LEU A 111 1.02 1.08 -5.62
CA LEU A 111 2.38 0.71 -5.22
C LEU A 111 3.33 0.43 -6.41
N ASN A 112 3.15 1.14 -7.52
CA ASN A 112 4.04 1.08 -8.65
C ASN A 112 5.17 2.13 -8.48
N PRO A 113 6.43 1.72 -8.21
CA PRO A 113 7.51 2.67 -7.98
C PRO A 113 7.85 3.50 -9.22
N ARG A 114 7.37 3.11 -10.41
CA ARG A 114 7.60 3.77 -11.70
C ARG A 114 6.39 4.59 -12.19
N ALA A 115 5.36 4.74 -11.38
CA ALA A 115 4.15 5.48 -11.75
C ALA A 115 4.46 6.95 -12.08
N VAL A 116 3.83 7.46 -13.13
CA VAL A 116 3.84 8.87 -13.50
C VAL A 116 2.43 9.28 -13.91
N SER A 117 1.87 10.31 -13.26
CA SER A 117 0.54 10.83 -13.61
C SER A 117 0.60 11.77 -14.81
N PRO A 118 -0.55 12.10 -15.44
CA PRO A 118 -0.65 13.15 -16.45
C PRO A 118 -0.11 14.51 -15.96
N ALA A 119 -0.29 14.81 -14.67
CA ALA A 119 0.23 16.01 -14.01
C ALA A 119 1.72 15.91 -13.64
N LYS A 120 2.43 14.88 -14.10
CA LYS A 120 3.86 14.62 -13.83
C LYS A 120 4.21 14.32 -12.38
N ALA A 121 3.21 13.97 -11.56
CA ALA A 121 3.44 13.39 -10.25
C ALA A 121 4.09 12.01 -10.40
N ALA A 122 5.06 11.65 -9.55
CA ALA A 122 5.91 10.47 -9.79
C ALA A 122 6.18 9.61 -8.55
N GLY A 123 6.44 8.32 -8.80
CA GLY A 123 6.81 7.34 -7.78
C GLY A 123 5.63 6.85 -6.95
N LEU A 124 5.94 6.16 -5.86
CA LEU A 124 4.93 5.57 -4.97
C LEU A 124 3.99 6.62 -4.36
N TRP A 125 4.57 7.76 -4.01
CA TRP A 125 3.90 8.86 -3.30
C TRP A 125 3.33 9.92 -4.24
N GLN A 126 3.45 9.73 -5.56
CA GLN A 126 3.01 10.67 -6.60
C GLN A 126 3.38 12.12 -6.25
N LEU A 127 4.67 12.38 -6.02
CA LEU A 127 5.13 13.74 -5.70
C LEU A 127 5.26 14.56 -6.99
N LEU A 128 4.72 15.79 -6.98
CA LEU A 128 4.97 16.76 -8.04
C LEU A 128 6.44 17.19 -8.05
N PRO A 129 7.03 17.57 -9.20
CA PRO A 129 8.43 17.95 -9.28
C PRO A 129 8.80 19.11 -8.35
N SER A 130 7.96 20.15 -8.29
CA SER A 130 8.17 21.32 -7.40
C SER A 130 8.13 20.91 -5.93
N THR A 131 7.07 20.20 -5.53
CA THR A 131 6.89 19.70 -4.15
C THR A 131 8.04 18.79 -3.72
N ALA A 132 8.53 17.93 -4.62
CA ALA A 132 9.68 17.08 -4.34
C ALA A 132 10.95 17.90 -4.07
N LYS A 133 11.23 18.92 -4.89
CA LYS A 133 12.38 19.82 -4.72
C LYS A 133 12.26 20.64 -3.43
N GLU A 134 11.09 21.17 -3.12
CA GLU A 134 10.80 21.85 -1.84
C GLU A 134 11.03 20.92 -0.65
N ALA A 135 10.69 19.64 -0.80
CA ALA A 135 10.98 18.62 0.19
C ALA A 135 12.46 18.16 0.19
N GLY A 136 13.35 18.77 -0.59
CA GLY A 136 14.79 18.45 -0.61
C GLY A 136 15.18 17.24 -1.46
N LEU A 137 14.30 16.77 -2.35
CA LEU A 137 14.63 15.74 -3.32
C LEU A 137 15.35 16.32 -4.55
N GLU A 138 16.32 15.58 -5.06
CA GLU A 138 16.95 15.89 -6.34
C GLU A 138 16.05 15.44 -7.50
N VAL A 139 15.76 16.37 -8.41
CA VAL A 139 14.96 16.12 -9.62
C VAL A 139 15.57 16.88 -10.80
N ASN A 140 16.25 16.14 -11.68
CA ASN A 140 16.89 16.57 -12.92
C ASN A 140 16.93 15.43 -13.95
N ASP A 141 17.60 15.63 -15.08
CA ASP A 141 17.61 14.70 -16.22
C ASP A 141 18.32 13.36 -15.93
N TYR A 142 19.23 13.33 -14.95
CA TYR A 142 20.00 12.14 -14.57
C TYR A 142 19.45 11.46 -13.30
N VAL A 143 18.88 12.24 -12.39
CA VAL A 143 18.44 11.83 -11.05
C VAL A 143 17.05 12.36 -10.78
N ASP A 144 16.12 11.48 -10.43
CA ASP A 144 14.80 11.85 -9.92
C ASP A 144 14.45 11.00 -8.71
N GLU A 145 14.74 11.55 -7.53
CA GLU A 145 14.59 10.88 -6.24
C GLU A 145 13.13 10.66 -5.84
N ARG A 146 12.14 11.15 -6.63
CA ARG A 146 10.73 10.76 -6.46
C ARG A 146 10.51 9.27 -6.73
N PHE A 147 11.33 8.66 -7.57
CA PHE A 147 11.33 7.21 -7.83
C PHE A 147 12.18 6.42 -6.82
N ASN A 148 12.84 7.09 -5.86
CA ASN A 148 13.54 6.43 -4.77
C ASN A 148 12.57 6.21 -3.61
N ILE A 149 12.29 4.95 -3.26
CA ILE A 149 11.27 4.58 -2.27
C ILE A 149 11.54 5.23 -0.91
N GLU A 150 12.76 5.12 -0.40
CA GLU A 150 13.12 5.65 0.92
C GLU A 150 13.05 7.18 0.95
N LYS A 151 13.70 7.85 -0.01
CA LYS A 151 13.75 9.31 -0.06
C LYS A 151 12.38 9.94 -0.31
N SER A 152 11.58 9.37 -1.21
CA SER A 152 10.21 9.85 -1.46
C SER A 152 9.29 9.62 -0.27
N THR A 153 9.49 8.54 0.50
CA THR A 153 8.75 8.31 1.75
C THR A 153 9.12 9.32 2.82
N GLU A 154 10.41 9.62 3.00
CA GLU A 154 10.87 10.67 3.91
C GLU A 154 10.31 12.06 3.49
N ALA A 155 10.22 12.35 2.19
CA ALA A 155 9.61 13.56 1.67
C ALA A 155 8.10 13.64 1.94
N ALA A 156 7.36 12.55 1.73
CA ALA A 156 5.96 12.46 2.08
C ALA A 156 5.75 12.66 3.59
N CYS A 157 6.61 12.08 4.44
CA CYS A 157 6.56 12.30 5.89
C CYS A 157 6.71 13.78 6.27
N ARG A 158 7.61 14.52 5.61
CA ARG A 158 7.75 15.97 5.83
C ARG A 158 6.47 16.73 5.52
N TYR A 159 5.81 16.40 4.41
CA TYR A 159 4.52 16.98 4.06
C TYR A 159 3.45 16.66 5.13
N LEU A 160 3.31 15.39 5.50
CA LEU A 160 2.31 14.92 6.45
C LEU A 160 2.49 15.56 7.84
N LYS A 161 3.73 15.70 8.31
CA LYS A 161 4.03 16.40 9.57
C LYS A 161 3.64 17.88 9.52
N SER A 162 3.97 18.57 8.42
CA SER A 162 3.62 19.98 8.23
C SER A 162 2.10 20.17 8.20
N ALA A 163 1.39 19.31 7.47
CA ALA A 163 -0.06 19.32 7.42
C ALA A 163 -0.67 19.02 8.80
N TYR A 164 -0.14 18.06 9.56
CA TYR A 164 -0.65 17.75 10.89
C TYR A 164 -0.40 18.89 11.88
N ALA A 165 0.77 19.51 11.84
CA ALA A 165 1.06 20.71 12.64
C ALA A 165 0.08 21.86 12.34
N LYS A 166 -0.44 21.93 11.12
CA LYS A 166 -1.42 22.93 10.70
C LYS A 166 -2.85 22.59 11.13
N TYR A 167 -3.27 21.34 10.95
CA TYR A 167 -4.69 20.96 11.08
C TYR A 167 -5.04 20.22 12.37
N GLY A 168 -4.07 19.59 13.03
CA GLY A 168 -4.31 18.74 14.20
C GLY A 168 -5.19 17.52 13.94
N SER A 169 -5.54 17.24 12.67
CA SER A 169 -6.44 16.16 12.26
C SER A 169 -5.86 15.36 11.10
N TRP A 170 -5.63 14.06 11.30
CA TRP A 170 -5.11 13.13 10.31
C TRP A 170 -6.06 12.91 9.14
N THR A 171 -7.37 12.95 9.36
CA THR A 171 -8.35 12.88 8.27
C THR A 171 -8.28 14.11 7.37
N THR A 172 -8.16 15.32 7.94
CA THR A 172 -7.93 16.56 7.18
C THR A 172 -6.54 16.58 6.52
N VAL A 173 -5.51 16.02 7.17
CA VAL A 173 -4.17 15.82 6.56
C VAL A 173 -4.26 14.96 5.31
N ALA A 174 -4.97 13.83 5.36
CA ALA A 174 -5.15 12.94 4.20
C ALA A 174 -5.87 13.67 3.06
N ALA A 175 -6.95 14.41 3.33
CA ALA A 175 -7.62 15.21 2.31
C ALA A 175 -6.68 16.26 1.69
N SER A 176 -5.84 16.88 2.51
CA SER A 176 -4.85 17.86 2.05
C SER A 176 -3.76 17.23 1.19
N TYR A 177 -3.45 15.95 1.32
CA TYR A 177 -2.44 15.29 0.49
C TYR A 177 -2.83 15.32 -1.00
N ASN A 178 -4.11 15.08 -1.30
CA ASN A 178 -4.63 15.15 -2.67
C ASN A 178 -4.87 16.60 -3.15
N ALA A 179 -5.56 17.41 -2.35
CA ALA A 179 -5.98 18.76 -2.76
C ALA A 179 -4.91 19.85 -2.60
N GLY A 180 -3.87 19.57 -1.81
CA GLY A 180 -2.92 20.55 -1.32
C GLY A 180 -3.44 21.33 -0.10
N MET A 181 -2.53 21.66 0.83
CA MET A 181 -2.87 22.41 2.03
C MET A 181 -3.52 23.77 1.76
N GLY A 182 -3.09 24.50 0.73
CA GLY A 182 -3.67 25.80 0.40
C GLY A 182 -5.15 25.74 0.06
N ARG A 183 -5.56 24.73 -0.73
CA ARG A 183 -6.97 24.51 -1.09
C ARG A 183 -7.79 24.11 0.12
N ILE A 184 -7.33 23.13 0.90
CA ILE A 184 -8.06 22.68 2.09
C ILE A 184 -8.23 23.82 3.09
N SER A 185 -7.18 24.59 3.38
CA SER A 185 -7.28 25.73 4.30
C SER A 185 -8.28 26.79 3.81
N LYS A 186 -8.29 27.08 2.51
CA LYS A 186 -9.23 28.02 1.90
C LYS A 186 -10.67 27.53 2.03
N GLU A 187 -10.93 26.26 1.75
CA GLU A 187 -12.29 25.71 1.78
C GLU A 187 -12.82 25.53 3.22
N LEU A 188 -11.97 25.14 4.19
CA LEU A 188 -12.32 25.16 5.61
C LEU A 188 -12.81 26.56 6.04
N ALA A 189 -12.03 27.60 5.71
CA ALA A 189 -12.39 28.97 6.06
C ALA A 189 -13.65 29.47 5.33
N LYS A 190 -13.78 29.18 4.02
CA LYS A 190 -14.90 29.66 3.20
C LYS A 190 -16.22 28.99 3.58
N GLN A 191 -16.18 27.69 3.89
CA GLN A 191 -17.36 26.90 4.21
C GLN A 191 -17.65 26.85 5.71
N GLN A 192 -16.80 27.47 6.54
CA GLN A 192 -16.97 27.59 8.00
C GLN A 192 -17.11 26.22 8.69
N HIS A 193 -16.24 25.28 8.31
CA HIS A 193 -16.17 23.94 8.88
C HIS A 193 -14.73 23.57 9.22
N ASP A 194 -14.56 22.70 10.22
CA ASP A 194 -13.24 22.26 10.71
C ASP A 194 -12.82 20.88 10.16
N SER A 195 -13.78 20.12 9.62
CA SER A 195 -13.57 18.77 9.10
C SER A 195 -13.57 18.75 7.58
N SER A 196 -12.58 18.10 6.99
CA SER A 196 -12.55 17.89 5.53
C SER A 196 -13.74 17.07 4.98
N PHE A 197 -14.42 16.29 5.82
CA PHE A 197 -15.59 15.51 5.39
C PHE A 197 -16.82 16.38 5.13
N ASP A 198 -16.89 17.55 5.76
CA ASP A 198 -18.00 18.50 5.67
C ASP A 198 -17.77 19.55 4.58
N LEU A 199 -16.66 19.47 3.86
CA LEU A 199 -16.35 20.36 2.75
C LEU A 199 -16.96 19.86 1.45
N TRP A 200 -17.61 20.78 0.74
CA TRP A 200 -17.94 20.61 -0.67
C TRP A 200 -16.70 20.80 -1.53
N LEU A 201 -16.00 19.70 -1.83
CA LEU A 201 -14.80 19.66 -2.66
C LEU A 201 -15.11 19.04 -4.02
N ASN A 202 -14.19 19.17 -4.97
CA ASN A 202 -14.29 18.43 -6.24
C ASN A 202 -14.42 16.93 -5.98
N GLU A 203 -14.95 16.21 -6.99
CA GLU A 203 -15.27 14.79 -6.82
C GLU A 203 -14.04 13.99 -6.35
N GLU A 204 -12.91 14.10 -7.04
CA GLU A 204 -11.66 13.38 -6.73
C GLU A 204 -11.24 13.51 -5.26
N THR A 205 -11.11 14.75 -4.78
CA THR A 205 -10.70 15.02 -3.39
C THR A 205 -11.74 14.50 -2.40
N SER A 206 -13.03 14.68 -2.69
CA SER A 206 -14.13 14.21 -1.82
C SER A 206 -14.14 12.69 -1.64
N ARG A 207 -13.53 11.92 -2.55
CA ARG A 207 -13.41 10.44 -2.47
C ARG A 207 -12.10 9.99 -1.83
N TYR A 208 -11.08 10.84 -1.83
CA TYR A 208 -9.70 10.45 -1.54
C TYR A 208 -9.53 9.77 -0.17
N VAL A 209 -10.06 10.39 0.89
CA VAL A 209 -9.97 9.83 2.25
C VAL A 209 -10.74 8.51 2.37
N PHE A 210 -11.91 8.40 1.72
CA PHE A 210 -12.69 7.15 1.71
C PHE A 210 -11.98 6.02 0.97
N ARG A 211 -11.26 6.31 -0.13
CA ARG A 211 -10.45 5.31 -0.82
C ARG A 211 -9.38 4.71 0.08
N ALA A 212 -8.72 5.56 0.87
CA ALA A 212 -7.70 5.11 1.81
C ALA A 212 -8.30 4.28 2.96
N LEU A 213 -9.42 4.74 3.54
CA LEU A 213 -10.17 4.01 4.58
C LEU A 213 -10.63 2.63 4.12
N VAL A 214 -11.24 2.55 2.93
CA VAL A 214 -11.71 1.29 2.34
C VAL A 214 -10.54 0.35 2.05
N LEU A 215 -9.47 0.86 1.45
CA LEU A 215 -8.31 0.03 1.12
C LEU A 215 -7.64 -0.53 2.39
N LYS A 216 -7.60 0.26 3.47
CA LYS A 216 -7.18 -0.21 4.80
C LYS A 216 -8.03 -1.37 5.28
N GLU A 217 -9.35 -1.24 5.25
CA GLU A 217 -10.26 -2.29 5.71
C GLU A 217 -10.16 -3.56 4.85
N ILE A 218 -10.02 -3.43 3.54
CA ILE A 218 -9.80 -4.58 2.64
C ILE A 218 -8.48 -5.26 2.96
N LEU A 219 -7.38 -4.53 3.08
CA LEU A 219 -6.06 -5.12 3.33
C LEU A 219 -5.91 -5.68 4.76
N LYS A 220 -6.76 -5.30 5.71
CA LYS A 220 -6.80 -5.89 7.06
C LYS A 220 -7.29 -7.35 7.04
N ASP A 221 -8.22 -7.67 6.15
CA ASP A 221 -8.76 -9.02 5.95
C ASP A 221 -9.23 -9.22 4.48
N PRO A 222 -8.31 -9.44 3.53
CA PRO A 222 -8.65 -9.49 2.11
C PRO A 222 -9.63 -10.62 1.77
N TYR A 223 -9.54 -11.75 2.49
CA TYR A 223 -10.40 -12.89 2.25
C TYR A 223 -11.88 -12.59 2.49
N ARG A 224 -12.19 -11.79 3.53
CA ARG A 224 -13.55 -11.30 3.81
C ARG A 224 -14.18 -10.54 2.64
N PHE A 225 -13.35 -9.90 1.80
CA PHE A 225 -13.77 -9.12 0.64
C PHE A 225 -13.60 -9.87 -0.69
N GLY A 226 -13.42 -11.19 -0.65
CA GLY A 226 -13.33 -12.03 -1.87
C GLY A 226 -11.92 -12.17 -2.46
N PHE A 227 -10.89 -11.61 -1.82
CA PHE A 227 -9.51 -11.71 -2.31
C PHE A 227 -8.80 -12.94 -1.72
N ALA A 228 -8.99 -14.08 -2.38
CA ALA A 228 -8.33 -15.34 -2.03
C ALA A 228 -6.97 -15.49 -2.73
N VAL A 229 -5.90 -14.99 -2.12
CA VAL A 229 -4.53 -15.05 -2.66
C VAL A 229 -3.70 -16.12 -1.95
N ARG A 230 -2.81 -16.80 -2.66
CA ARG A 230 -1.83 -17.77 -2.11
C ARG A 230 -0.45 -17.13 -1.93
N LYS A 231 0.36 -17.66 -1.02
CA LYS A 231 1.74 -17.21 -0.74
C LYS A 231 2.60 -17.01 -1.99
N HIS A 232 2.53 -17.94 -2.94
CA HIS A 232 3.33 -17.89 -4.17
C HIS A 232 2.86 -16.82 -5.17
N GLN A 233 1.64 -16.28 -5.01
CA GLN A 233 1.06 -15.26 -5.89
C GLN A 233 1.39 -13.83 -5.46
N LEU A 234 1.85 -13.63 -4.22
CA LEU A 234 2.31 -12.32 -3.73
C LEU A 234 3.66 -11.95 -4.37
N TYR A 235 3.94 -10.65 -4.46
CA TYR A 235 5.27 -10.18 -4.82
C TYR A 235 6.10 -10.08 -3.54
N HIS A 236 7.14 -10.90 -3.46
CA HIS A 236 8.00 -10.94 -2.28
C HIS A 236 9.03 -9.80 -2.33
N PRO A 237 9.48 -9.31 -1.16
CA PRO A 237 10.67 -8.50 -1.05
C PRO A 237 11.85 -9.14 -1.79
N VAL A 238 12.81 -8.32 -2.19
CA VAL A 238 14.06 -8.80 -2.78
C VAL A 238 15.17 -8.19 -1.94
N ARG A 239 16.03 -9.03 -1.36
CA ARG A 239 17.19 -8.51 -0.62
C ARG A 239 18.13 -7.81 -1.59
N VAL A 240 18.76 -6.75 -1.11
CA VAL A 240 19.65 -5.91 -1.88
C VAL A 240 20.94 -5.70 -1.12
N GLN A 241 22.04 -5.59 -1.84
CA GLN A 241 23.28 -4.99 -1.37
C GLN A 241 23.23 -3.49 -1.69
N GLU A 242 23.61 -2.67 -0.70
CA GLU A 242 23.73 -1.22 -0.88
C GLU A 242 25.17 -0.87 -1.26
N ILE A 243 25.34 -0.09 -2.34
CA ILE A 243 26.63 0.39 -2.81
C ILE A 243 26.63 1.91 -2.78
N MET A 244 27.60 2.49 -2.06
CA MET A 244 27.79 3.93 -1.98
C MET A 244 28.70 4.39 -3.12
N VAL A 245 28.21 5.27 -3.99
CA VAL A 245 28.94 5.79 -5.14
C VAL A 245 29.01 7.30 -5.07
N ASN A 246 30.22 7.85 -5.04
CA ASN A 246 30.50 9.29 -5.05
C ASN A 246 31.29 9.74 -6.29
N THR A 247 31.49 8.85 -7.26
CA THR A 247 32.17 9.16 -8.53
C THR A 247 31.17 9.15 -9.69
N PRO A 248 31.56 9.70 -10.87
CA PRO A 248 30.79 9.52 -12.09
C PRO A 248 30.65 8.04 -12.47
N ILE A 249 29.54 7.70 -13.13
CA ILE A 249 29.33 6.43 -13.83
C ILE A 249 29.04 6.73 -15.29
N GLU A 250 29.98 6.43 -16.18
CA GLU A 250 29.84 6.72 -17.62
C GLU A 250 28.80 5.82 -18.30
N ASP A 251 28.70 4.55 -17.90
CA ASP A 251 27.70 3.61 -18.44
C ASP A 251 27.15 2.67 -17.35
N LEU A 252 25.88 2.88 -17.02
CA LEU A 252 25.13 2.06 -16.06
C LEU A 252 24.96 0.61 -16.53
N THR A 253 25.08 0.32 -17.83
CA THR A 253 25.06 -1.04 -18.38
C THR A 253 26.32 -1.79 -17.98
N VAL A 254 27.48 -1.14 -18.12
CA VAL A 254 28.78 -1.70 -17.69
C VAL A 254 28.80 -1.84 -16.17
N PHE A 255 28.33 -0.81 -15.45
CA PHE A 255 28.17 -0.87 -13.98
C PHE A 255 27.31 -2.06 -13.56
N ALA A 256 26.12 -2.24 -14.15
CA ALA A 256 25.23 -3.37 -13.88
C ALA A 256 25.92 -4.72 -14.14
N LYS A 257 26.60 -4.85 -15.29
CA LYS A 257 27.33 -6.05 -15.69
C LYS A 257 28.43 -6.40 -14.69
N ASN A 258 29.19 -5.41 -14.21
CA ASN A 258 30.25 -5.60 -13.22
C ASN A 258 29.72 -6.08 -11.86
N HIS A 259 28.46 -5.74 -11.53
CA HIS A 259 27.74 -6.26 -10.36
C HIS A 259 26.94 -7.54 -10.66
N GLY A 260 27.09 -8.12 -11.85
CA GLY A 260 26.47 -9.38 -12.22
C GLY A 260 24.95 -9.34 -12.37
N ILE A 261 24.39 -8.17 -12.66
CA ILE A 261 22.96 -7.96 -12.91
C ILE A 261 22.74 -7.34 -14.30
N THR A 262 21.52 -7.41 -14.82
CA THR A 262 21.17 -6.72 -16.07
C THR A 262 20.92 -5.23 -15.82
N TYR A 263 21.06 -4.41 -16.87
CA TYR A 263 20.67 -2.99 -16.81
C TYR A 263 19.20 -2.83 -16.37
N ALA A 264 18.31 -3.70 -16.86
CA ALA A 264 16.90 -3.68 -16.49
C ALA A 264 16.70 -3.96 -14.99
N GLN A 265 17.43 -4.94 -14.42
CA GLN A 265 17.41 -5.20 -12.98
C GLN A 265 17.94 -3.99 -12.20
N LEU A 266 19.07 -3.39 -12.62
CA LEU A 266 19.58 -2.19 -11.97
C LEU A 266 18.53 -1.07 -11.93
N LYS A 267 17.86 -0.79 -13.05
CA LYS A 267 16.83 0.26 -13.16
C LYS A 267 15.56 -0.07 -12.39
N GLU A 268 15.19 -1.33 -12.23
CA GLU A 268 14.03 -1.72 -11.43
C GLU A 268 14.21 -1.34 -9.95
N PHE A 269 15.41 -1.55 -9.40
CA PHE A 269 15.73 -1.19 -8.01
C PHE A 269 16.17 0.27 -7.83
N ASN A 270 16.61 0.92 -8.91
CA ASN A 270 17.11 2.29 -8.90
C ASN A 270 16.42 3.13 -9.99
N SER A 271 15.08 3.12 -10.01
CA SER A 271 14.29 3.85 -11.01
C SER A 271 14.49 5.37 -10.94
N TRP A 272 15.13 5.86 -9.86
CA TRP A 272 15.57 7.23 -9.69
C TRP A 272 16.76 7.61 -10.56
N LEU A 273 17.59 6.65 -11.01
CA LEU A 273 18.54 6.88 -12.09
C LEU A 273 17.71 7.05 -13.36
N ARG A 274 17.84 8.17 -14.07
CA ARG A 274 16.97 8.51 -15.20
C ARG A 274 17.62 8.21 -16.54
N ASP A 275 18.89 8.55 -16.69
CA ASP A 275 19.67 8.28 -17.89
C ASP A 275 20.38 6.91 -17.84
N ARG A 276 21.26 6.66 -18.82
CA ARG A 276 22.20 5.54 -18.96
C ARG A 276 23.54 5.82 -18.27
N SER A 277 23.76 7.04 -17.78
CA SER A 277 24.95 7.47 -17.05
C SER A 277 24.58 8.26 -15.80
N LEU A 278 25.56 8.48 -14.92
CA LEU A 278 25.46 9.33 -13.74
C LEU A 278 26.69 10.24 -13.68
N PRO A 279 26.63 11.48 -14.22
CA PRO A 279 27.81 12.34 -14.31
C PRO A 279 28.42 12.77 -12.97
N ASN A 280 27.59 12.93 -11.93
CA ASN A 280 27.97 13.22 -10.54
C ASN A 280 29.19 14.17 -10.33
N LYS A 281 29.22 15.30 -11.05
CA LYS A 281 30.38 16.22 -11.03
C LYS A 281 30.73 16.77 -9.64
N ASN A 282 29.75 16.86 -8.75
CA ASN A 282 29.90 17.45 -7.41
C ASN A 282 30.30 16.42 -6.34
N GLY A 283 30.54 15.15 -6.71
CA GLY A 283 30.94 14.11 -5.77
C GLY A 283 29.87 13.75 -4.73
N LYS A 284 28.58 14.00 -5.03
CA LYS A 284 27.47 13.64 -4.14
C LYS A 284 27.46 12.12 -3.97
N THR A 285 27.30 11.65 -2.74
CA THR A 285 27.22 10.21 -2.49
C THR A 285 25.79 9.72 -2.74
N TYR A 286 25.67 8.75 -3.64
CA TYR A 286 24.43 8.04 -3.95
C TYR A 286 24.47 6.61 -3.40
N LYS A 287 23.30 6.14 -2.99
CA LYS A 287 23.06 4.76 -2.58
C LYS A 287 22.41 4.01 -3.74
N ILE A 288 23.15 3.09 -4.36
CA ILE A 288 22.67 2.23 -5.45
C ILE A 288 22.39 0.84 -4.89
N LEU A 289 21.20 0.32 -5.19
CA LEU A 289 20.72 -0.98 -4.73
C LEU A 289 21.00 -2.07 -5.78
N ILE A 290 21.71 -3.13 -5.40
CA ILE A 290 21.99 -4.30 -6.25
C ILE A 290 21.19 -5.49 -5.70
N PRO A 291 20.24 -6.09 -6.46
CA PRO A 291 19.48 -7.22 -5.97
C PRO A 291 20.33 -8.48 -5.82
N GLU A 292 20.06 -9.22 -4.74
CA GLU A 292 20.63 -10.54 -4.49
C GLU A 292 20.21 -11.53 -5.59
N LYS A 293 21.19 -12.19 -6.24
CA LYS A 293 20.92 -13.11 -7.36
C LYS A 293 19.93 -14.22 -7.01
N LYS A 294 20.00 -14.74 -5.79
CA LYS A 294 19.07 -15.78 -5.28
C LYS A 294 17.63 -15.30 -5.21
N ASP A 295 17.37 -14.02 -4.97
CA ASP A 295 16.02 -13.49 -4.78
C ASP A 295 15.37 -13.07 -6.10
N LEU A 296 16.12 -13.07 -7.21
CA LEU A 296 15.60 -12.86 -8.57
C LEU A 296 14.71 -14.00 -9.05
N TYR A 297 14.79 -15.19 -8.44
CA TYR A 297 14.06 -16.37 -8.85
C TYR A 297 13.05 -16.79 -7.77
N TYR A 298 11.80 -17.03 -8.19
CA TYR A 298 10.74 -17.49 -7.29
C TYR A 298 11.01 -18.89 -6.72
N SER A 299 11.78 -19.72 -7.43
CA SER A 299 12.09 -21.11 -7.05
C SER A 299 13.10 -21.23 -5.90
N THR A 300 13.93 -20.21 -5.69
CA THR A 300 15.06 -20.27 -4.73
C THR A 300 14.93 -19.28 -3.58
N ARG A 301 14.08 -18.25 -3.72
CA ARG A 301 13.85 -17.30 -2.62
C ARG A 301 13.06 -17.93 -1.48
N GLN A 302 13.53 -17.72 -0.26
CA GLN A 302 12.86 -18.11 0.98
C GLN A 302 12.60 -16.84 1.79
N ILE A 303 11.48 -16.18 1.48
CA ILE A 303 11.11 -14.92 2.13
C ILE A 303 9.71 -15.09 2.71
N PRO A 304 9.53 -14.81 4.01
CA PRO A 304 8.22 -14.91 4.63
C PRO A 304 7.27 -13.88 4.01
N VAL A 305 5.98 -14.24 3.99
CA VAL A 305 4.92 -13.27 3.70
C VAL A 305 4.89 -12.23 4.80
N TYR A 306 4.82 -10.96 4.40
CA TYR A 306 4.81 -9.81 5.30
C TYR A 306 3.64 -9.87 6.28
N ASN A 307 2.42 -10.08 5.76
CA ASN A 307 1.22 -10.22 6.56
C ASN A 307 0.52 -11.56 6.24
N LYS A 308 0.53 -12.48 7.20
CA LYS A 308 -0.05 -13.83 7.05
C LYS A 308 -1.56 -13.82 6.74
N LYS A 309 -2.29 -12.74 7.07
CA LYS A 309 -3.72 -12.61 6.73
C LYS A 309 -3.99 -12.38 5.25
N TRP A 310 -2.95 -12.06 4.47
CA TRP A 310 -3.07 -11.85 3.02
C TRP A 310 -3.08 -13.14 2.21
N THR A 311 -2.89 -14.28 2.86
CA THR A 311 -2.88 -15.58 2.18
C THR A 311 -3.87 -16.55 2.79
N ILE A 312 -4.41 -17.42 1.94
CA ILE A 312 -5.34 -18.47 2.36
C ILE A 312 -4.63 -19.76 2.80
N ASP A 313 -3.35 -19.89 2.45
CA ASP A 313 -2.42 -20.99 2.69
C ASP A 313 -1.22 -20.59 3.58
#